data_AF-A0A815Y9P0-F1
#
_entry.id   AF-A0A815Y9P0-F1
#
_cell.length_a   1.000
_cell.length_b   1.000
_cell.length_c   1.000
_cell.angle_alpha   90.00
_cell.angle_beta   90.00
_cell.angle_gamma   90.00
#
_symmetry.space_group_name_H-M   'P 1'
#
loop_
_entity.id
_entity.type
_entity.pdbx_description
1 polymer ?
#
loop_
_entity_poly.entity_id
_entity_poly.type
_entity_poly.pdbx_seq_one_letter_code
_entity_poly.pdbx_strand_id
1 'polypeptide(L)'
;DQFGTDLASVEAAFKKQEAIQTDIAAFEERLQNIMAIANELKTEDYHDYATIEARKKNVEMHWEYLISLVTKRRQCLELAYNLQRVFQEMQYIFEWISDLKWRLKSDDIEKYVMSADDLLQRHSLIEADIYIIDERLKRAITDADEYLNPDVNIDGYRTATP
;
A
#
# COMPACT_ATOMS: atom_id res chain seq x y z
N ASP A 1 -14.13 -5.72 6.10
CA ASP A 1 -13.17 -4.74 6.65
C ASP A 1 -13.29 -3.45 5.87
N GLN A 2 -13.75 -2.38 6.52
CA GLN A 2 -13.73 -1.03 5.97
C GLN A 2 -12.29 -0.53 6.04
N PHE A 3 -11.62 -0.40 4.90
CA PHE A 3 -10.32 0.25 4.82
C PHE A 3 -10.56 1.76 4.93
N GLY A 4 -9.98 2.38 5.97
CA GLY A 4 -10.23 3.76 6.33
C GLY A 4 -9.81 4.75 5.24
N THR A 5 -10.51 5.87 5.20
CA THR A 5 -10.30 6.99 4.27
C THR A 5 -9.02 7.80 4.53
N ASP A 6 -8.22 7.43 5.53
CA ASP A 6 -6.97 8.09 5.89
C ASP A 6 -5.75 7.16 5.75
N LEU A 7 -4.60 7.75 5.38
CA LEU A 7 -3.34 7.01 5.27
C LEU A 7 -2.97 6.34 6.60
N ALA A 8 -3.29 6.97 7.73
CA ALA A 8 -3.02 6.44 9.05
C ALA A 8 -3.77 5.13 9.35
N SER A 9 -5.04 4.99 8.94
CA SER A 9 -5.78 3.73 9.08
C SER A 9 -5.19 2.64 8.19
N VAL A 10 -4.79 2.98 6.96
CA VAL A 10 -4.15 2.02 6.06
C VAL A 10 -2.78 1.57 6.60
N GLU A 11 -1.98 2.48 7.14
CA GLU A 11 -0.71 2.15 7.81
C GLU A 11 -0.91 1.28 9.06
N ALA A 12 -1.92 1.58 9.87
CA ALA A 12 -2.27 0.75 11.03
C ALA A 12 -2.73 -0.65 10.60
N ALA A 13 -3.51 -0.75 9.51
CA ALA A 13 -3.92 -2.01 8.93
C ALA A 13 -2.74 -2.80 8.36
N PHE A 14 -1.74 -2.12 7.79
CA PHE A 14 -0.51 -2.73 7.30
C PHE A 14 0.32 -3.31 8.45
N LYS A 15 0.54 -2.54 9.53
CA LYS A 15 1.23 -3.03 10.74
C LYS A 15 0.52 -4.24 11.35
N LYS A 16 -0.81 -4.22 11.40
CA LYS A 16 -1.60 -5.36 11.86
C LYS A 16 -1.40 -6.59 10.96
N GLN A 17 -1.36 -6.38 9.65
CA GLN A 17 -1.12 -7.45 8.67
C GLN A 17 0.29 -8.04 8.81
N GLU A 18 1.30 -7.20 9.06
CA GLU A 18 2.68 -7.62 9.30
C GLU A 18 2.77 -8.49 10.57
N ALA A 19 2.14 -8.08 11.67
CA ALA A 19 2.06 -8.88 12.89
C ALA A 19 1.41 -10.25 12.64
N ILE A 20 0.28 -10.29 11.90
CA ILE A 20 -0.38 -11.54 11.50
C ILE A 20 0.57 -12.43 10.68
N GLN A 21 1.38 -11.85 9.78
CA GLN A 21 2.35 -12.60 8.99
C GLN A 21 3.48 -13.16 9.84
N THR A 22 3.98 -12.40 10.82
CA THR A 22 4.96 -12.88 11.79
C THR A 22 4.42 -14.05 12.60
N ASP A 23 3.19 -13.92 13.10
CA ASP A 23 2.54 -14.99 13.87
C ASP A 23 2.36 -16.26 13.02
N ILE A 24 1.93 -16.11 11.76
CA ILE A 24 1.80 -17.23 10.82
C ILE A 24 3.16 -17.88 10.55
N ALA A 25 4.22 -17.09 10.29
CA ALA A 25 5.55 -17.64 10.08
C ALA A 25 6.04 -18.45 11.28
N ALA A 26 5.70 -18.04 12.51
CA ALA A 26 6.01 -18.81 13.72
C ALA A 26 5.24 -20.14 13.80
N PHE A 27 4.02 -20.21 13.26
CA PHE A 27 3.26 -21.46 13.20
C PHE A 27 3.73 -22.43 12.12
N GLU A 28 4.42 -21.93 11.08
CA GLU A 28 4.92 -22.75 9.98
C GLU A 28 5.89 -23.84 10.46
N GLU A 29 6.84 -23.48 11.33
CA GLU A 29 7.81 -24.43 11.90
C GLU A 29 7.09 -25.56 12.67
N ARG A 30 6.08 -25.20 13.46
CA ARG A 30 5.28 -26.18 14.22
C ARG A 30 4.52 -27.11 13.27
N LEU A 31 4.00 -26.59 12.17
CA LEU A 31 3.28 -27.35 11.16
C LEU A 31 4.23 -28.36 10.48
N GLN A 32 5.43 -27.91 10.09
CA GLN A 32 6.47 -28.75 9.51
C GLN A 32 6.88 -29.90 10.45
N ASN A 33 7.03 -29.61 11.75
CA ASN A 33 7.32 -30.63 12.76
C ASN A 33 6.19 -31.68 12.87
N ILE A 34 4.92 -31.26 12.85
CA ILE A 34 3.77 -32.19 12.87
C ILE A 34 3.76 -33.05 11.59
N MET A 35 4.07 -32.47 10.43
CA MET A 35 4.17 -33.22 9.18
C MET A 35 5.30 -34.25 9.20
N ALA A 36 6.45 -33.89 9.77
CA ALA A 36 7.59 -34.79 9.93
C ALA A 36 7.22 -36.01 10.77
N ILE A 37 6.61 -35.79 11.94
CA ILE A 37 6.14 -36.87 12.83
C ILE A 37 5.10 -37.76 12.14
N ALA A 38 4.15 -37.16 11.41
CA ALA A 38 3.15 -37.93 10.67
C ALA A 38 3.79 -38.79 9.56
N ASN A 39 4.86 -38.31 8.93
CA ASN A 39 5.62 -39.08 7.94
C ASN A 39 6.46 -40.18 8.60
N GLU A 40 7.06 -39.96 9.77
CA GLU A 40 7.78 -40.99 10.52
C GLU A 40 6.85 -42.15 10.91
N LEU A 41 5.65 -41.84 11.41
CA LEU A 41 4.65 -42.87 11.75
C LEU A 41 4.21 -43.70 10.54
N LYS A 42 4.28 -43.13 9.32
CA LYS A 42 4.11 -43.89 8.08
C LYS A 42 5.24 -44.89 7.87
N THR A 43 6.48 -44.45 8.07
CA THR A 43 7.67 -45.29 7.84
C THR A 43 7.77 -46.44 8.83
N GLU A 44 7.24 -46.26 10.03
CA GLU A 44 7.18 -47.30 11.07
C GLU A 44 5.98 -48.26 10.94
N ASP A 45 5.18 -48.13 9.87
CA ASP A 45 3.98 -48.94 9.61
C ASP A 45 2.98 -48.92 10.80
N TYR A 46 2.73 -47.71 11.32
CA TYR A 46 1.80 -47.54 12.44
C TYR A 46 0.38 -47.98 12.07
N HIS A 47 -0.22 -48.82 12.91
CA HIS A 47 -1.50 -49.49 12.66
C HIS A 47 -2.69 -48.56 12.33
N ASP A 48 -2.70 -47.32 12.79
CA ASP A 48 -3.76 -46.32 12.51
C ASP A 48 -3.26 -45.12 11.67
N TYR A 49 -2.22 -45.35 10.85
CA TYR A 49 -1.64 -44.32 9.98
C TYR A 49 -2.67 -43.67 9.05
N ALA A 50 -3.68 -44.42 8.57
CA ALA A 50 -4.72 -43.89 7.69
C ALA A 50 -5.49 -42.71 8.32
N THR A 51 -5.80 -42.80 9.62
CA THR A 51 -6.47 -41.72 10.37
C THR A 51 -5.55 -40.52 10.55
N ILE A 52 -4.26 -40.76 10.81
CA ILE A 52 -3.25 -39.71 10.97
C ILE A 52 -3.05 -38.96 9.65
N GLU A 53 -2.93 -39.67 8.52
CA GLU A 53 -2.78 -39.07 7.19
C GLU A 53 -4.00 -38.22 6.81
N ALA A 54 -5.22 -38.69 7.12
CA ALA A 54 -6.43 -37.90 6.87
C ALA A 54 -6.45 -36.59 7.66
N ARG A 55 -6.01 -36.61 8.93
CA ARG A 55 -5.89 -35.39 9.76
C ARG A 55 -4.79 -34.47 9.27
N LYS A 56 -3.62 -35.01 8.92
CA LYS A 56 -2.50 -34.25 8.34
C LYS A 56 -2.96 -33.50 7.08
N LYS A 57 -3.60 -34.19 6.15
CA LYS A 57 -4.11 -33.60 4.90
C LYS A 57 -5.15 -32.51 5.15
N ASN A 58 -6.01 -32.68 6.15
CA ASN A 58 -6.99 -31.66 6.53
C ASN A 58 -6.30 -30.39 7.07
N VAL A 59 -5.27 -30.56 7.92
CA VAL A 59 -4.45 -29.46 8.45
C VAL A 59 -3.70 -28.74 7.32
N GLU A 60 -3.11 -29.48 6.37
CA GLU A 60 -2.46 -28.92 5.18
C GLU A 60 -3.41 -28.06 4.34
N MET A 61 -4.61 -28.58 4.04
CA MET A 61 -5.60 -27.85 3.26
C MET A 61 -6.03 -26.54 3.94
N HIS A 62 -6.25 -26.57 5.26
CA HIS A 62 -6.61 -25.36 6.01
C HIS A 62 -5.45 -24.37 6.09
N TRP A 63 -4.21 -24.86 6.18
CA TRP A 63 -3.02 -24.02 6.15
C TRP A 63 -2.86 -23.30 4.82
N GLU A 64 -2.92 -24.02 3.70
CA GLU A 64 -2.85 -23.44 2.35
C GLU A 64 -3.94 -22.39 2.13
N TYR A 65 -5.17 -22.70 2.58
CA TYR A 65 -6.27 -21.76 2.51
C TYR A 65 -6.00 -20.49 3.34
N LEU A 66 -5.49 -20.62 4.56
CA LEU A 66 -5.11 -19.49 5.41
C LEU A 66 -4.02 -18.62 4.75
N ILE A 67 -2.98 -19.23 4.19
CA ILE A 67 -1.92 -18.53 3.47
C ILE A 67 -2.49 -17.77 2.27
N SER A 68 -3.42 -18.38 1.53
CA SER A 68 -4.08 -17.73 0.39
C SER A 68 -4.87 -16.49 0.82
N LEU A 69 -5.61 -16.56 1.94
CA LEU A 69 -6.39 -15.45 2.47
C LEU A 69 -5.49 -14.30 2.94
N VAL A 70 -4.41 -14.62 3.64
CA VAL A 70 -3.47 -13.64 4.19
C VAL A 70 -2.71 -12.95 3.06
N THR A 71 -2.30 -13.70 2.04
CA THR A 71 -1.66 -13.15 0.84
C THR A 71 -2.61 -12.23 0.08
N LYS A 72 -3.85 -12.67 -0.14
CA LYS A 72 -4.88 -11.85 -0.81
C LYS A 72 -5.15 -10.55 -0.04
N ARG A 73 -5.29 -10.64 1.29
CA ARG A 73 -5.47 -9.45 2.15
C ARG A 73 -4.30 -8.50 2.07
N ARG A 74 -3.06 -9.01 2.04
CA ARG A 74 -1.84 -8.20 1.87
C ARG A 74 -1.86 -7.43 0.55
N GLN A 75 -2.16 -8.12 -0.55
CA GLN A 75 -2.24 -7.50 -1.88
C GLN A 75 -3.30 -6.39 -1.92
N CYS A 76 -4.50 -6.64 -1.38
CA CYS A 76 -5.54 -5.62 -1.31
C CYS A 76 -5.11 -4.40 -0.47
N LEU A 77 -4.40 -4.62 0.65
CA LEU A 77 -3.87 -3.55 1.50
C LEU A 77 -2.78 -2.74 0.80
N GLU A 78 -1.87 -3.39 0.08
CA GLU A 78 -0.81 -2.72 -0.68
C GLU A 78 -1.39 -1.86 -1.80
N LEU A 79 -2.39 -2.36 -2.53
CA LEU A 79 -3.12 -1.59 -3.54
C LEU A 79 -3.82 -0.37 -2.92
N ALA A 80 -4.54 -0.56 -1.81
CA ALA A 80 -5.22 0.53 -1.11
C ALA A 80 -4.23 1.59 -0.57
N TYR A 81 -3.08 1.17 -0.05
CA TYR A 81 -2.02 2.05 0.43
C TYR A 81 -1.43 2.90 -0.69
N ASN A 82 -1.05 2.27 -1.80
CA ASN A 82 -0.47 2.97 -2.93
C ASN A 82 -1.48 3.94 -3.55
N LEU A 83 -2.75 3.54 -3.68
CA LEU A 83 -3.82 4.43 -4.17
C LEU A 83 -3.99 5.65 -3.27
N GLN A 84 -4.04 5.46 -1.95
CA GLN A 84 -4.16 6.57 -1.00
C GLN A 84 -2.95 7.51 -1.08
N ARG A 85 -1.73 6.97 -1.26
CA ARG A 85 -0.50 7.76 -1.45
C ARG A 85 -0.59 8.63 -2.70
N VAL A 86 -1.06 8.07 -3.81
CA VAL A 86 -1.27 8.81 -5.07
C VAL A 86 -2.28 9.94 -4.89
N PHE A 87 -3.40 9.69 -4.21
CA PHE A 87 -4.38 10.75 -3.93
C PHE A 87 -3.81 11.88 -3.07
N GLN A 88 -3.03 11.56 -2.03
CA GLN A 88 -2.39 12.57 -1.21
C GLN A 88 -1.37 13.39 -2.00
N GLU A 89 -0.59 12.74 -2.87
CA GLU A 89 0.37 13.43 -3.73
C GLU A 89 -0.33 14.37 -4.71
N MET A 90 -1.42 13.94 -5.33
CA MET A 90 -2.26 14.78 -6.20
C MET A 90 -2.86 15.97 -5.44
N GLN A 91 -3.37 15.74 -4.23
CA GLN A 91 -3.92 16.79 -3.38
C GLN A 91 -2.84 17.82 -3.01
N TYR A 92 -1.65 17.35 -2.60
CA TYR A 92 -0.52 18.22 -2.30
C TYR A 92 -0.12 19.08 -3.50
N ILE A 93 -0.02 18.49 -4.71
CA ILE A 93 0.31 19.24 -5.93
C ILE A 93 -0.77 20.29 -6.23
N PHE A 94 -2.05 19.94 -6.07
CA PHE A 94 -3.15 20.87 -6.28
C PHE A 94 -3.12 22.06 -5.31
N GLU A 95 -2.88 21.80 -4.02
CA GLU A 95 -2.71 22.84 -3.00
C GLU A 95 -1.50 23.73 -3.34
N TRP A 96 -0.36 23.13 -3.69
CA TRP A 96 0.83 23.87 -4.08
C TRP A 96 0.61 24.78 -5.30
N ILE A 97 -0.07 24.29 -6.34
CA ILE A 97 -0.42 25.09 -7.53
C ILE A 97 -1.32 26.26 -7.13
N SER A 98 -2.29 26.01 -6.26
CA SER A 98 -3.23 27.03 -5.77
C SER A 98 -2.50 28.12 -4.98
N ASP A 99 -1.58 27.73 -4.11
CA ASP A 99 -0.74 28.65 -3.32
C ASP A 99 0.21 29.45 -4.20
N LEU A 100 0.84 28.82 -5.20
CA LEU A 100 1.68 29.52 -6.18
C LEU A 100 0.84 30.55 -6.95
N LYS A 101 -0.35 30.18 -7.42
CA LYS A 101 -1.27 31.09 -8.12
C LYS A 101 -1.73 32.24 -7.24
N TRP A 102 -1.93 32.01 -5.95
CA TRP A 102 -2.26 33.07 -4.99
C TRP A 102 -1.08 34.04 -4.80
N ARG A 103 0.12 33.51 -4.55
CA ARG A 103 1.35 34.32 -4.37
C ARG A 103 1.65 35.20 -5.59
N LEU A 104 1.56 34.63 -6.79
CA LEU A 104 1.78 35.37 -8.04
C LEU A 104 0.80 36.54 -8.23
N LYS A 105 -0.43 36.43 -7.69
CA LYS A 105 -1.41 37.52 -7.73
C LYS A 105 -1.16 38.57 -6.65
N SER A 106 -0.70 38.17 -5.47
CA SER A 106 -0.39 39.11 -4.38
C SER A 106 0.92 39.86 -4.61
N ASP A 107 1.87 39.26 -5.35
CA ASP A 107 3.17 39.84 -5.68
C ASP A 107 3.12 41.14 -6.49
N ASP A 108 2.01 41.40 -7.19
CA ASP A 108 1.84 42.67 -7.92
C ASP A 108 1.85 43.89 -6.97
N ILE A 109 1.71 43.67 -5.65
CA ILE A 109 1.81 44.70 -4.60
C ILE A 109 3.26 44.92 -4.16
N GLU A 110 4.11 43.89 -4.18
CA GLU A 110 5.53 43.95 -3.72
C GLU A 110 6.49 44.45 -4.81
N LYS A 111 6.08 44.39 -6.09
CA LYS A 111 6.86 44.88 -7.26
C LYS A 111 7.33 46.34 -7.15
N TYR A 112 6.67 47.18 -6.35
CA TYR A 112 7.05 48.58 -6.18
C TYR A 112 8.29 48.79 -5.28
N VAL A 113 8.76 47.75 -4.59
CA VAL A 113 9.83 47.85 -3.58
C VAL A 113 11.11 47.10 -3.97
N MET A 114 11.05 46.17 -4.95
CA MET A 114 12.15 45.26 -5.29
C MET A 114 13.00 45.75 -6.49
N SER A 115 14.30 45.43 -6.48
CA SER A 115 15.17 45.67 -7.64
C SER A 115 14.90 44.69 -8.78
N ALA A 116 15.32 45.02 -10.01
CA ALA A 116 15.21 44.13 -11.15
C ALA A 116 16.00 42.82 -10.97
N ASP A 117 17.14 42.87 -10.28
CA ASP A 117 17.99 41.71 -9.99
C ASP A 117 17.30 40.75 -8.99
N ASP A 118 16.70 41.30 -7.93
CA ASP A 118 15.92 40.53 -6.96
C ASP A 118 14.71 39.85 -7.62
N LEU A 119 14.06 40.53 -8.57
CA LEU A 119 12.93 39.98 -9.31
C LEU A 119 13.35 38.82 -10.21
N LEU A 120 14.50 38.92 -10.87
CA LEU A 120 15.06 37.85 -11.70
C LEU A 120 15.46 36.64 -10.87
N GLN A 121 16.15 36.84 -9.74
CA GLN A 121 16.53 35.74 -8.85
C GLN A 121 15.29 34.99 -8.35
N ARG A 122 14.25 35.72 -7.95
CA ARG A 122 13.00 35.14 -7.46
C ARG A 122 12.26 34.37 -8.55
N HIS A 123 12.23 34.89 -9.78
CA HIS A 123 11.66 34.17 -10.92
C HIS A 123 12.38 32.85 -11.16
N SER A 124 13.72 32.87 -11.15
CA SER A 124 14.55 31.66 -11.30
C SER A 124 14.25 30.60 -10.24
N LEU A 125 14.04 31.01 -8.98
CA LEU A 125 13.65 30.09 -7.90
C LEU A 125 12.26 29.47 -8.13
N ILE A 126 11.28 30.29 -8.56
CA ILE A 126 9.93 29.80 -8.88
C ILE A 126 9.98 28.81 -10.05
N GLU A 127 10.79 29.07 -11.08
CA GLU A 127 10.96 28.15 -12.21
C GLU A 127 11.55 26.80 -11.76
N ALA A 128 12.54 26.82 -10.87
CA ALA A 128 13.11 25.60 -10.29
C ALA A 128 12.08 24.80 -9.49
N ASP A 129 11.27 25.48 -8.67
CA ASP A 129 10.19 24.84 -7.90
C ASP A 129 9.11 24.25 -8.83
N ILE A 130 8.71 24.97 -9.89
CA ILE A 130 7.78 24.47 -10.91
C ILE A 130 8.33 23.20 -11.55
N TYR A 131 9.61 23.16 -11.90
CA TYR A 131 10.24 21.98 -12.47
C TYR A 131 10.18 20.77 -11.53
N ILE A 132 10.45 20.96 -10.23
CA ILE A 132 10.37 19.88 -9.24
C ILE A 132 8.94 19.34 -9.14
N ILE A 133 7.93 20.22 -9.15
CA ILE A 133 6.53 19.81 -9.06
C ILE A 133 6.06 19.13 -10.33
N ASP A 134 6.51 19.57 -11.51
CA ASP A 134 6.23 18.89 -12.78
C ASP A 134 6.74 17.44 -12.75
N GLU A 135 7.95 17.20 -12.25
CA GLU A 135 8.50 15.85 -12.08
C GLU A 135 7.76 15.02 -11.02
N ARG A 136 7.17 15.65 -10.00
CA ARG A 136 6.29 14.96 -9.03
C ARG A 136 4.94 14.62 -9.65
N LEU A 137 4.37 15.53 -10.44
CA LEU A 137 3.12 15.33 -11.15
C LEU A 137 3.22 14.19 -12.17
N LYS A 138 4.28 14.16 -12.97
CA LYS A 138 4.54 13.06 -13.93
C LYS A 138 4.59 11.70 -13.22
N ARG A 139 5.27 11.63 -12.07
CA ARG A 139 5.33 10.41 -11.25
C ARG A 139 3.95 10.03 -10.70
N ALA A 140 3.21 10.98 -10.13
CA ALA A 140 1.86 10.72 -9.62
C ALA A 140 0.89 10.25 -10.72
N ILE A 141 1.02 10.76 -11.95
CA ILE A 141 0.23 10.32 -13.11
C ILE A 141 0.64 8.90 -13.51
N THR A 142 1.94 8.61 -13.58
CA THR A 142 2.43 7.27 -13.93
C THR A 142 1.96 6.23 -12.92
N ASP A 143 2.06 6.54 -11.62
CA ASP A 143 1.56 5.69 -10.54
C ASP A 143 0.02 5.53 -10.60
N ALA A 144 -0.71 6.56 -11.04
CA ALA A 144 -2.17 6.52 -11.18
C ALA A 144 -2.63 5.69 -12.39
N ASP A 145 -1.88 5.71 -13.49
CA ASP A 145 -2.20 4.96 -14.72
C ASP A 145 -2.28 3.45 -14.46
N GLU A 146 -1.52 2.93 -13.49
CA GLU A 146 -1.60 1.53 -13.07
C GLU A 146 -3.01 1.14 -12.62
N TYR A 147 -3.78 2.07 -12.03
CA TYR A 147 -5.13 1.84 -11.52
C TYR A 147 -6.23 2.08 -12.57
N LEU A 148 -5.90 2.60 -13.76
CA LEU A 148 -6.83 2.74 -14.87
C LEU A 148 -7.07 1.41 -15.61
N ASN A 149 -6.24 0.39 -15.35
CA ASN A 149 -6.42 -0.93 -15.93
C ASN A 149 -7.63 -1.66 -15.29
N PRO A 150 -8.61 -2.13 -16.09
CA PRO A 150 -9.81 -2.80 -15.59
C PRO A 150 -9.54 -4.15 -14.89
N ASP A 151 -8.34 -4.71 -15.07
CA ASP A 151 -7.89 -5.95 -14.44
C ASP A 151 -7.42 -5.75 -12.98
N VAL A 152 -7.19 -4.50 -12.55
CA VAL A 152 -6.87 -4.20 -11.16
C VAL A 152 -8.17 -4.28 -10.34
N ASN A 153 -8.34 -5.38 -9.62
CA ASN A 153 -9.50 -5.58 -8.76
C ASN A 153 -9.44 -4.65 -7.53
N ILE A 154 -10.01 -3.45 -7.69
CA ILE A 154 -10.18 -2.45 -6.63
C ILE A 154 -11.45 -2.73 -5.79
N ASP A 155 -12.18 -3.82 -6.05
CA ASP A 155 -13.50 -4.10 -5.45
C ASP A 155 -13.43 -4.35 -3.92
N GLY A 156 -12.22 -4.56 -3.39
CA GLY A 156 -11.94 -4.55 -1.95
C GLY A 156 -11.98 -3.16 -1.29
N TYR A 157 -12.02 -2.08 -2.09
CA TYR A 157 -11.99 -0.67 -1.65
C TYR A 157 -13.37 0.00 -1.77
N ARG A 158 -14.49 -0.73 -1.73
CA ARG A 158 -15.82 -0.05 -1.79
C ARG A 158 -15.93 0.95 -0.63
N THR A 159 -15.67 2.22 -0.92
CA THR A 159 -15.80 3.34 -0.01
C THR A 159 -17.27 3.44 0.36
N ALA A 160 -17.54 3.69 1.64
CA ALA A 160 -18.89 3.97 2.08
C ALA A 160 -19.37 5.23 1.34
N THR A 161 -20.18 5.06 0.30
CA THR A 161 -21.09 6.11 -0.12
C THR A 161 -22.05 6.38 1.03
N PRO A 162 -22.33 7.65 1.37
CA PRO A 162 -23.24 8.01 2.46
C PRO A 162 -24.66 7.48 2.23
#